data_AF-A0A4D6Y3T4-F1
#
_entry.id   AF-A0A4D6Y3T4-F1
#
_cell.length_a   1.000
_cell.length_b   1.000
_cell.length_c   1.000
_cell.angle_alpha   90.00
_cell.angle_beta   90.00
_cell.angle_gamma   90.00
#
_symmetry.space_group_name_H-M   'P 1'
#
loop_
_entity.id
_entity.type
_entity.pdbx_description
1 polymer ?
#
loop_
_entity_poly.entity_id
_entity_poly.type
_entity_poly.pdbx_seq_one_letter_code
_entity_poly.pdbx_strand_id
1 'polypeptide(L)'
;MNNQNMFNPLLPLTSEQINYLEKLENTCSNIQSAWLSGYFWKSANQLSAPSSLNINQSESNNSLITIISASQTGNAKLLSERLHEYFNKNNKSSCLINAIDYKFKKIQNEKILILIISTQGEGEPPEEALSLYKFIMSKKAPNLNNLYYSIFGLGDKSYNLFCQAGKDFDKRFKELGGNILIDRYDADIEYEDNYIQWSKQLLEAINNKYPNSVSLSKSLQTNNQYKNFKTEFSKNNPATAIVSVNQKITGRYSSKDVHHIEIDIKNLNINYTPGDALGVWYQNDTNLVKKIIELLSMHKLNKVQVKKNIMTIFDALQNHFELTNNTKDIVKKYAYVTNNKILKNIVSNELHLQDYVIKTPLIKMINDYPKKISSEEFISILRPLKPRLYSISSSQAETPDEIHITVGVVKKLISGAVHLGGASGYLSQTLKSDDLIKIYIETNNNFRLPHNPNIPIIMISSGTGIAPFRAFMQQRDNDSAKGKNWIFFGNPNFTEDFLYQIEWQQYIKKGLITNMNVAWSRDQEYKLYVQDKMKEYGEEIWCWIQEGAVIYVCGNASNMAKDVENTLLNIISKYGNMNLEKSDEFLNNLRLNERYKRDVY
;
A
#
# COMPACT_ATOMS: atom_id res chain seq x y z
N MET A 1 -68.59 -13.07 -41.95
CA MET A 1 -67.96 -14.01 -41.00
C MET A 1 -66.46 -13.90 -41.22
N ASN A 2 -65.78 -13.22 -40.31
CA ASN A 2 -64.37 -12.88 -40.42
C ASN A 2 -63.49 -14.07 -40.04
N ASN A 3 -62.54 -14.41 -40.91
CA ASN A 3 -61.44 -15.32 -40.61
C ASN A 3 -60.57 -14.73 -39.48
N GLN A 4 -60.62 -15.35 -38.31
CA GLN A 4 -59.60 -15.21 -37.29
C GLN A 4 -58.38 -16.04 -37.71
N ASN A 5 -57.27 -15.36 -37.99
CA ASN A 5 -55.97 -16.02 -38.14
C ASN A 5 -55.44 -16.36 -36.75
N MET A 6 -55.14 -17.65 -36.55
CA MET A 6 -54.96 -18.32 -35.26
C MET A 6 -53.51 -18.31 -34.73
N PHE A 7 -52.65 -17.43 -35.27
CA PHE A 7 -51.27 -17.28 -34.81
C PHE A 7 -50.82 -15.84 -34.97
N ASN A 8 -51.15 -14.98 -34.01
CA ASN A 8 -50.28 -13.86 -33.69
C ASN A 8 -50.20 -13.81 -32.16
N PRO A 9 -49.07 -14.19 -31.55
CA PRO A 9 -48.94 -14.14 -30.10
C PRO A 9 -49.19 -12.69 -29.70
N LEU A 10 -50.03 -12.49 -28.69
CA LEU A 10 -50.32 -11.19 -28.10
C LEU A 10 -49.01 -10.50 -27.73
N LEU A 11 -48.46 -9.72 -28.67
CA LEU A 11 -47.48 -8.70 -28.35
C LEU A 11 -48.16 -7.83 -27.29
N PRO A 12 -47.51 -7.55 -26.16
CA PRO A 12 -48.08 -6.70 -25.10
C PRO A 12 -48.08 -5.22 -25.51
N LEU A 13 -48.31 -4.96 -26.81
CA LEU A 13 -48.15 -3.69 -27.48
C LEU A 13 -49.41 -3.41 -28.30
N THR A 14 -49.90 -2.17 -28.22
CA THR A 14 -51.04 -1.72 -29.02
C THR A 14 -50.67 -1.61 -30.51
N SER A 15 -51.67 -1.61 -31.38
CA SER A 15 -51.45 -1.42 -32.83
C SER A 15 -50.70 -0.13 -33.17
N GLU A 16 -50.87 0.90 -32.36
CA GLU A 16 -50.15 2.17 -32.48
C GLU A 16 -48.66 2.03 -32.09
N GLN A 17 -48.38 1.31 -30.99
CA GLN A 17 -47.01 1.02 -30.54
C GLN A 17 -46.24 0.14 -31.54
N ILE A 18 -46.93 -0.83 -32.16
CA ILE A 18 -46.35 -1.67 -33.22
C ILE A 18 -45.95 -0.80 -34.42
N ASN A 19 -46.79 0.14 -34.84
CA ASN A 19 -46.50 1.02 -35.97
C ASN A 19 -45.33 1.98 -35.68
N TYR A 20 -45.15 2.41 -34.43
CA TYR A 20 -43.95 3.15 -34.01
C TYR A 20 -42.69 2.29 -34.05
N LEU A 21 -42.78 1.04 -33.57
CA LEU A 21 -41.66 0.09 -33.61
C LEU A 21 -41.24 -0.23 -35.05
N GLU A 22 -42.20 -0.47 -35.95
CA GLU A 22 -41.92 -0.73 -37.37
C GLU A 22 -41.23 0.46 -38.06
N LYS A 23 -41.64 1.70 -37.75
CA LYS A 23 -40.95 2.91 -38.25
C LYS A 23 -39.54 3.04 -37.69
N LEU A 24 -39.34 2.65 -36.44
CA LEU A 24 -38.06 2.76 -35.76
C LEU A 24 -37.09 1.67 -36.21
N GLU A 25 -37.58 0.45 -36.45
CA GLU A 25 -36.84 -0.67 -37.03
C GLU A 25 -36.32 -0.34 -38.43
N ASN A 26 -37.17 0.26 -39.28
CA ASN A 26 -36.80 0.67 -40.64
C ASN A 26 -35.77 1.81 -40.70
N THR A 27 -35.51 2.49 -39.58
CA THR A 27 -34.57 3.63 -39.51
C THR A 27 -33.33 3.35 -38.66
N CYS A 28 -33.23 2.17 -38.04
CA CYS A 28 -32.11 1.78 -37.20
C CYS A 28 -31.10 0.85 -37.92
N SER A 29 -29.82 1.09 -37.69
CA SER A 29 -28.75 0.12 -37.99
C SER A 29 -28.73 -1.04 -36.98
N ASN A 30 -28.08 -2.15 -37.34
CA ASN A 30 -27.94 -3.32 -36.45
C ASN A 30 -27.35 -2.98 -35.07
N ILE A 31 -26.42 -2.03 -34.99
CA ILE A 31 -25.82 -1.57 -33.73
C ILE A 31 -26.83 -0.79 -32.89
N GLN A 32 -27.66 0.05 -33.52
CA GLN A 32 -28.71 0.83 -32.83
C GLN A 32 -29.82 -0.09 -32.33
N SER A 33 -30.21 -1.09 -33.11
CA SER A 33 -31.19 -2.11 -32.68
C SER A 33 -30.68 -2.93 -31.49
N ALA A 34 -29.39 -3.32 -31.51
CA ALA A 34 -28.76 -3.99 -30.37
C ALA A 34 -28.73 -3.11 -29.11
N TRP A 35 -28.40 -1.81 -29.24
CA TRP A 35 -28.43 -0.86 -28.13
C TRP A 35 -29.84 -0.67 -27.54
N LEU A 36 -30.85 -0.53 -28.41
CA LEU A 36 -32.26 -0.39 -28.00
C LEU A 36 -32.77 -1.62 -27.25
N SER A 37 -32.35 -2.82 -27.64
CA SER A 37 -32.70 -4.05 -26.91
C SER A 37 -32.21 -4.01 -25.45
N GLY A 38 -30.98 -3.53 -25.22
CA GLY A 38 -30.42 -3.35 -23.88
C GLY A 38 -31.11 -2.22 -23.10
N TYR A 39 -31.50 -1.13 -23.78
CA TYR A 39 -32.25 -0.02 -23.19
C TYR A 39 -33.63 -0.47 -22.67
N PHE A 40 -34.40 -1.20 -23.50
CA PHE A 40 -35.71 -1.71 -23.09
C PHE A 40 -35.60 -2.79 -22.01
N TRP A 41 -34.55 -3.64 -22.05
CA TRP A 41 -34.29 -4.62 -20.99
C TRP A 41 -33.99 -3.97 -19.64
N LYS A 42 -33.22 -2.88 -19.63
CA LYS A 42 -32.98 -2.06 -18.43
C LYS A 42 -34.27 -1.43 -17.89
N SER A 43 -35.11 -0.92 -18.79
CA SER A 43 -36.39 -0.29 -18.43
C SER A 43 -37.37 -1.30 -17.83
N ALA A 44 -37.49 -2.49 -18.42
CA ALA A 44 -38.38 -3.55 -17.95
C ALA A 44 -38.02 -4.10 -16.56
N ASN A 45 -36.75 -4.00 -16.15
CA ASN A 45 -36.27 -4.47 -14.85
C ASN A 45 -36.33 -3.43 -13.72
N GLN A 46 -36.96 -2.27 -13.94
CA GLN A 46 -37.25 -1.31 -12.85
C GLN A 46 -38.55 -1.69 -12.12
N LEU A 47 -38.50 -2.74 -11.28
CA LEU A 47 -39.57 -3.01 -10.30
C LEU A 47 -39.35 -2.17 -9.03
N SER A 48 -40.23 -1.18 -8.86
CA SER A 48 -40.72 -0.62 -7.58
C SER A 48 -39.68 -0.28 -6.50
N ALA A 49 -38.93 0.81 -6.70
CA ALA A 49 -38.36 1.60 -5.61
C ALA A 49 -39.20 2.89 -5.42
N PRO A 50 -39.39 3.39 -4.18
CA PRO A 50 -40.26 4.53 -3.93
C PRO A 50 -39.67 5.80 -4.55
N SER A 51 -40.48 6.44 -5.41
CA SER A 51 -40.42 7.83 -5.88
C SER A 51 -39.08 8.55 -5.68
N SER A 52 -38.17 8.36 -6.64
CA SER A 52 -37.00 9.22 -6.80
C SER A 52 -37.42 10.55 -7.43
N LEU A 53 -37.28 11.62 -6.66
CA LEU A 53 -37.17 12.99 -7.17
C LEU A 53 -36.20 13.01 -8.36
N ASN A 54 -36.59 13.71 -9.42
CA ASN A 54 -35.75 14.00 -10.60
C ASN A 54 -34.38 14.53 -10.15
N ILE A 55 -33.35 13.70 -10.25
CA ILE A 55 -31.97 14.15 -10.24
C ILE A 55 -31.56 14.28 -11.70
N ASN A 56 -31.55 15.52 -12.18
CA ASN A 56 -30.80 15.89 -13.37
C ASN A 56 -29.37 15.40 -13.19
N GLN A 57 -28.92 14.50 -14.07
CA GLN A 57 -27.51 14.13 -14.22
C GLN A 57 -26.75 15.29 -14.85
N SER A 58 -26.43 16.26 -14.00
CA SER A 58 -25.31 17.16 -14.12
C SER A 58 -24.89 17.55 -12.70
N GLU A 59 -24.42 16.58 -11.91
CA GLU A 59 -23.70 16.91 -10.69
C GLU A 59 -22.32 17.43 -11.10
N SER A 60 -22.23 18.75 -11.30
CA SER A 60 -21.05 19.45 -10.84
C SER A 60 -20.93 19.16 -9.35
N ASN A 61 -19.88 18.42 -8.95
CA ASN A 61 -19.48 18.28 -7.54
C ASN A 61 -19.34 19.68 -6.94
N ASN A 62 -20.42 20.18 -6.34
CA ASN A 62 -20.49 21.49 -5.70
C ASN A 62 -20.13 21.39 -4.21
N SER A 63 -19.44 20.31 -3.80
CA SER A 63 -18.80 20.25 -2.50
C SER A 63 -17.62 21.23 -2.49
N LEU A 64 -17.67 22.24 -1.62
CA LEU A 64 -16.58 23.20 -1.46
C LEU A 64 -15.29 22.55 -0.97
N ILE A 65 -15.39 21.38 -0.31
CA ILE A 65 -14.31 20.69 0.36
C ILE A 65 -14.00 19.38 -0.35
N THR A 66 -12.80 19.26 -0.88
CA THR A 66 -12.25 18.03 -1.46
C THR A 66 -11.21 17.46 -0.51
N ILE A 67 -11.39 16.21 -0.08
CA ILE A 67 -10.43 15.45 0.72
C ILE A 67 -9.74 14.46 -0.21
N ILE A 68 -8.43 14.62 -0.40
CA ILE A 68 -7.60 13.68 -1.13
C ILE A 68 -6.94 12.74 -0.13
N SER A 69 -7.13 11.44 -0.32
CA SER A 69 -6.40 10.42 0.40
C SER A 69 -5.23 9.90 -0.42
N ALA A 70 -4.04 9.84 0.19
CA ALA A 70 -2.83 9.29 -0.39
C ALA A 70 -2.15 8.33 0.61
N SER A 71 -2.38 7.04 0.46
CA SER A 71 -1.95 5.96 1.35
C SER A 71 -1.20 4.85 0.62
N GLN A 72 -0.16 4.32 1.27
CA GLN A 72 0.46 3.06 0.85
C GLN A 72 -0.12 1.85 1.60
N THR A 73 -0.42 2.03 2.89
CA THR A 73 -0.78 0.95 3.84
C THR A 73 -2.07 1.28 4.57
N GLY A 74 -3.02 1.91 3.87
CA GLY A 74 -4.37 2.18 4.37
C GLY A 74 -4.52 3.25 5.46
N ASN A 75 -3.46 3.62 6.22
CA ASN A 75 -3.59 4.56 7.35
C ASN A 75 -4.14 5.93 6.94
N ALA A 76 -3.63 6.51 5.83
CA ALA A 76 -4.11 7.79 5.31
C ALA A 76 -5.56 7.68 4.82
N LYS A 77 -5.90 6.55 4.18
CA LYS A 77 -7.25 6.23 3.72
C LYS A 77 -8.26 6.22 4.87
N LEU A 78 -7.96 5.48 5.93
CA LEU A 78 -8.81 5.41 7.11
C LEU A 78 -9.00 6.79 7.76
N LEU A 79 -7.93 7.59 7.86
CA LEU A 79 -8.04 8.95 8.39
C LEU A 79 -8.85 9.88 7.46
N SER A 80 -8.76 9.71 6.14
CA SER A 80 -9.58 10.49 5.21
C SER A 80 -11.07 10.13 5.31
N GLU A 81 -11.40 8.84 5.44
CA GLU A 81 -12.77 8.36 5.65
C GLU A 81 -13.36 8.90 6.95
N ARG A 82 -12.59 8.83 8.05
CA ARG A 82 -12.98 9.41 9.34
C ARG A 82 -13.20 10.92 9.28
N LEU A 83 -12.36 11.65 8.55
CA LEU A 83 -12.50 13.10 8.41
C LEU A 83 -13.74 13.45 7.58
N HIS A 84 -13.98 12.72 6.50
CA HIS A 84 -15.17 12.87 5.66
C HIS A 84 -16.45 12.66 6.47
N GLU A 85 -16.54 11.57 7.24
CA GLU A 85 -17.67 11.33 8.15
C GLU A 85 -17.81 12.44 9.20
N TYR A 86 -16.69 12.90 9.77
CA TYR A 86 -16.69 13.97 10.76
C TYR A 86 -17.23 15.29 10.19
N PHE A 87 -16.85 15.67 8.98
CA PHE A 87 -17.39 16.85 8.32
C PHE A 87 -18.87 16.72 7.98
N ASN A 88 -19.29 15.56 7.46
CA ASN A 88 -20.71 15.32 7.15
C ASN A 88 -21.57 15.41 8.42
N LYS A 89 -21.11 14.86 9.56
CA LYS A 89 -21.78 14.99 10.86
C LYS A 89 -21.86 16.44 11.36
N ASN A 90 -20.96 17.30 10.93
CA ASN A 90 -20.92 18.73 11.26
C ASN A 90 -21.46 19.63 10.13
N ASN A 91 -22.33 19.09 9.26
CA ASN A 91 -22.99 19.82 8.17
C ASN A 91 -22.03 20.47 7.15
N LYS A 92 -20.83 19.91 6.99
CA LYS A 92 -19.88 20.28 5.93
C LYS A 92 -19.83 19.17 4.91
N SER A 93 -20.49 19.40 3.77
CA SER A 93 -20.41 18.48 2.63
C SER A 93 -18.97 18.46 2.11
N SER A 94 -18.38 17.27 2.10
CA SER A 94 -17.04 17.03 1.58
C SER A 94 -17.05 15.90 0.56
N CYS A 95 -16.14 15.93 -0.41
CA CYS A 95 -15.94 14.86 -1.37
C CYS A 95 -14.63 14.15 -1.06
N LEU A 96 -14.68 12.85 -0.78
CA LEU A 96 -13.50 12.01 -0.54
C LEU A 96 -13.08 11.32 -1.83
N ILE A 97 -11.82 11.50 -2.23
CA ILE A 97 -11.27 10.93 -3.47
C ILE A 97 -9.88 10.31 -3.17
N ASN A 98 -9.60 9.12 -3.71
CA ASN A 98 -8.24 8.58 -3.72
C ASN A 98 -7.36 9.39 -4.68
N ALA A 99 -6.10 9.63 -4.34
CA ALA A 99 -5.15 10.36 -5.17
C ALA A 99 -5.02 9.81 -6.60
N ILE A 100 -5.16 8.50 -6.81
CA ILE A 100 -5.07 7.90 -8.15
C ILE A 100 -6.26 8.26 -9.04
N ASP A 101 -7.45 8.37 -8.44
CA ASP A 101 -8.70 8.74 -9.12
C ASP A 101 -8.85 10.26 -9.27
N TYR A 102 -8.02 11.04 -8.57
CA TYR A 102 -8.10 12.48 -8.56
C TYR A 102 -7.67 13.07 -9.91
N LYS A 103 -8.56 13.86 -10.52
CA LYS A 103 -8.31 14.56 -11.78
C LYS A 103 -7.43 15.80 -11.56
N PHE A 104 -6.16 15.57 -11.20
CA PHE A 104 -5.20 16.59 -10.75
C PHE A 104 -5.01 17.79 -11.70
N LYS A 105 -5.27 17.63 -13.00
CA LYS A 105 -5.26 18.74 -13.97
C LYS A 105 -6.34 19.82 -13.68
N LYS A 106 -7.35 19.50 -12.87
CA LYS A 106 -8.44 20.41 -12.47
C LYS A 106 -8.24 21.06 -11.10
N ILE A 107 -7.09 20.89 -10.46
CA ILE A 107 -6.83 21.37 -9.09
C ILE A 107 -7.05 22.88 -8.90
N GLN A 108 -6.85 23.68 -9.95
CA GLN A 108 -7.09 25.14 -9.91
C GLN A 108 -8.57 25.51 -9.68
N ASN A 109 -9.50 24.57 -9.91
CA ASN A 109 -10.93 24.78 -9.73
C ASN A 109 -11.38 24.49 -8.29
N GLU A 110 -10.53 23.85 -7.48
CA GLU A 110 -10.82 23.53 -6.08
C GLU A 110 -10.88 24.80 -5.24
N LYS A 111 -11.76 24.79 -4.23
CA LYS A 111 -11.88 25.89 -3.26
C LYS A 111 -11.19 25.54 -1.96
N ILE A 112 -11.55 24.41 -1.36
CA ILE A 112 -10.87 23.85 -0.19
C ILE A 112 -10.36 22.46 -0.54
N LEU A 113 -9.06 22.24 -0.38
CA LEU A 113 -8.42 20.94 -0.59
C LEU A 113 -7.70 20.50 0.68
N ILE A 114 -8.04 19.31 1.15
CA ILE A 114 -7.40 18.69 2.31
C ILE A 114 -6.67 17.46 1.85
N LEU A 115 -5.35 17.43 2.04
CA LEU A 115 -4.52 16.30 1.66
C LEU A 115 -4.11 15.52 2.90
N ILE A 116 -4.49 14.25 2.99
CA ILE A 116 -3.96 13.32 4.00
C ILE A 116 -3.04 12.35 3.27
N ILE A 117 -1.74 12.44 3.55
CA ILE A 117 -0.71 11.77 2.74
C ILE A 117 0.34 11.07 3.60
N SER A 118 0.64 9.82 3.26
CA SER A 118 1.80 9.10 3.83
C SER A 118 3.09 9.33 3.05
N THR A 119 4.25 9.21 3.69
CA THR A 119 5.56 9.26 3.01
C THR A 119 6.18 7.87 2.95
N GLN A 120 6.79 7.52 1.81
CA GLN A 120 7.40 6.22 1.54
C GLN A 120 8.92 6.31 1.37
N GLY A 121 9.61 5.21 1.70
CA GLY A 121 11.04 5.02 1.44
C GLY A 121 11.90 6.22 1.81
N GLU A 122 12.56 6.80 0.79
CA GLU A 122 13.44 7.96 0.89
C GLU A 122 12.69 9.27 0.62
N GLY A 123 11.54 9.47 1.27
CA GLY A 123 10.78 10.72 1.21
C GLY A 123 9.79 10.84 0.04
N GLU A 124 9.55 9.77 -0.70
CA GLU A 124 8.67 9.74 -1.86
C GLU A 124 7.17 9.73 -1.45
N PRO A 125 6.25 10.24 -2.28
CA PRO A 125 4.82 10.07 -2.04
C PRO A 125 4.40 8.59 -2.21
N PRO A 126 3.20 8.18 -1.74
CA PRO A 126 2.66 6.86 -2.02
C PRO A 126 2.40 6.70 -3.51
N GLU A 127 2.41 5.46 -4.00
CA GLU A 127 2.30 5.20 -5.45
C GLU A 127 1.07 5.86 -6.07
N GLU A 128 -0.06 5.80 -5.38
CA GLU A 128 -1.33 6.39 -5.82
C GLU A 128 -1.28 7.92 -5.97
N ALA A 129 -0.35 8.61 -5.30
CA ALA A 129 -0.20 10.05 -5.40
C ALA A 129 0.95 10.49 -6.33
N LEU A 130 1.69 9.57 -6.93
CA LEU A 130 2.89 9.91 -7.69
C LEU A 130 2.60 10.80 -8.90
N SER A 131 1.51 10.54 -9.64
CA SER A 131 1.13 11.35 -10.80
C SER A 131 0.71 12.77 -10.39
N LEU A 132 -0.06 12.91 -9.32
CA LEU A 132 -0.40 14.21 -8.72
C LEU A 132 0.87 14.95 -8.27
N TYR A 133 1.76 14.25 -7.57
CA TYR A 133 3.02 14.80 -7.09
C TYR A 133 3.89 15.31 -8.26
N LYS A 134 4.15 14.48 -9.27
CA LYS A 134 4.90 14.87 -10.48
C LYS A 134 4.28 16.10 -11.15
N PHE A 135 2.96 16.15 -11.28
CA PHE A 135 2.27 17.29 -11.88
C PHE A 135 2.50 18.59 -11.09
N ILE A 136 2.28 18.55 -9.76
CA ILE A 136 2.41 19.72 -8.87
C ILE A 136 3.86 20.23 -8.77
N MET A 137 4.83 19.31 -8.75
CA MET A 137 6.26 19.68 -8.75
C MET A 137 6.77 20.20 -10.10
N SER A 138 6.03 19.95 -11.19
CA SER A 138 6.44 20.37 -12.52
C SER A 138 6.21 21.87 -12.78
N LYS A 139 6.80 22.37 -13.88
CA LYS A 139 6.50 23.69 -14.44
C LYS A 139 5.09 23.81 -15.04
N LYS A 140 4.39 22.68 -15.23
CA LYS A 140 3.01 22.65 -15.78
C LYS A 140 1.93 22.90 -14.71
N ALA A 141 2.31 22.97 -13.44
CA ALA A 141 1.38 23.21 -12.34
C ALA A 141 0.73 24.61 -12.48
N PRO A 142 -0.60 24.74 -12.32
CA PRO A 142 -1.28 26.02 -12.41
C PRO A 142 -1.05 26.85 -11.13
N ASN A 143 -1.33 28.15 -11.21
CA ASN A 143 -1.43 28.99 -10.01
C ASN A 143 -2.63 28.58 -9.16
N LEU A 144 -2.46 28.58 -7.85
CA LEU A 144 -3.42 28.11 -6.84
C LEU A 144 -3.93 29.26 -5.95
N ASN A 145 -3.91 30.50 -6.44
CA ASN A 145 -4.28 31.71 -5.67
C ASN A 145 -5.67 31.64 -4.99
N ASN A 146 -6.59 30.87 -5.57
CA ASN A 146 -7.97 30.73 -5.09
C ASN A 146 -8.18 29.48 -4.23
N LEU A 147 -7.15 28.65 -4.05
CA LEU A 147 -7.20 27.42 -3.28
C LEU A 147 -6.89 27.71 -1.81
N TYR A 148 -7.72 27.19 -0.92
CA TYR A 148 -7.45 27.03 0.49
C TYR A 148 -7.06 25.58 0.76
N TYR A 149 -6.00 25.33 1.52
CA TYR A 149 -5.57 23.96 1.78
C TYR A 149 -5.08 23.72 3.20
N SER A 150 -5.08 22.44 3.60
CA SER A 150 -4.35 21.94 4.75
C SER A 150 -3.87 20.52 4.49
N ILE A 151 -2.77 20.14 5.13
CA ILE A 151 -2.10 18.84 4.90
C ILE A 151 -1.90 18.12 6.23
N PHE A 152 -2.30 16.86 6.27
CA PHE A 152 -1.94 15.94 7.36
C PHE A 152 -0.95 14.91 6.81
N GLY A 153 0.34 15.10 7.13
CA GLY A 153 1.43 14.25 6.69
C GLY A 153 1.64 13.10 7.67
N LEU A 154 1.55 11.86 7.20
CA LEU A 154 1.88 10.65 7.95
C LEU A 154 3.31 10.22 7.61
N GLY A 155 4.13 10.06 8.64
CA GLY A 155 5.51 9.62 8.49
C GLY A 155 5.97 8.79 9.68
N ASP A 156 7.27 8.48 9.68
CA ASP A 156 7.92 7.78 10.77
C ASP A 156 9.29 8.41 11.03
N LYS A 157 9.52 8.90 12.25
CA LYS A 157 10.77 9.60 12.61
C LYS A 157 12.02 8.73 12.60
N SER A 158 11.90 7.40 12.45
CA SER A 158 13.09 6.57 12.17
C SER A 158 13.69 6.84 10.79
N TYR A 159 12.92 7.42 9.87
CA TYR A 159 13.39 7.75 8.53
C TYR A 159 13.95 9.17 8.50
N ASN A 160 14.97 9.38 7.67
CA ASN A 160 15.62 10.70 7.57
C ASN A 160 14.65 11.76 7.02
N LEU A 161 13.85 11.38 6.02
CA LEU A 161 12.93 12.25 5.31
C LEU A 161 11.51 12.14 5.90
N PHE A 162 11.40 12.44 7.20
CA PHE A 162 10.15 12.39 7.96
C PHE A 162 9.07 13.33 7.37
N CYS A 163 7.91 12.78 7.00
CA CYS A 163 6.78 13.47 6.37
C CYS A 163 7.12 14.27 5.10
N GLN A 164 8.19 13.89 4.38
CA GLN A 164 8.72 14.66 3.27
C GLN A 164 7.71 14.91 2.15
N ALA A 165 6.91 13.92 1.76
CA ALA A 165 5.88 14.11 0.73
C ALA A 165 4.88 15.21 1.12
N GLY A 166 4.43 15.23 2.37
CA GLY A 166 3.54 16.28 2.88
C GLY A 166 4.22 17.65 2.92
N LYS A 167 5.50 17.71 3.29
CA LYS A 167 6.31 18.93 3.28
C LYS A 167 6.50 19.49 1.88
N ASP A 168 6.73 18.63 0.91
CA ASP A 168 6.92 19.02 -0.48
C ASP A 168 5.62 19.59 -1.06
N PHE A 169 4.48 18.94 -0.83
CA PHE A 169 3.17 19.49 -1.22
C PHE A 169 2.89 20.83 -0.57
N ASP A 170 3.12 20.98 0.74
CA ASP A 170 2.89 22.23 1.47
C ASP A 170 3.75 23.37 0.90
N LYS A 171 5.06 23.12 0.75
CA LYS A 171 5.99 24.07 0.14
C LYS A 171 5.52 24.46 -1.26
N ARG A 172 5.16 23.47 -2.09
CA ARG A 172 4.80 23.71 -3.49
C ARG A 172 3.45 24.41 -3.64
N PHE A 173 2.46 24.07 -2.84
CA PHE A 173 1.17 24.77 -2.83
C PHE A 173 1.34 26.24 -2.44
N LYS A 174 2.20 26.52 -1.43
CA LYS A 174 2.54 27.89 -1.05
C LYS A 174 3.25 28.66 -2.19
N GLU A 175 4.23 28.05 -2.85
CA GLU A 175 4.91 28.65 -4.02
C GLU A 175 3.95 28.96 -5.18
N LEU A 176 2.91 28.13 -5.36
CA LEU A 176 1.88 28.33 -6.37
C LEU A 176 0.79 29.33 -5.96
N GLY A 177 0.85 29.93 -4.77
CA GLY A 177 -0.10 30.93 -4.27
C GLY A 177 -1.27 30.39 -3.45
N GLY A 178 -1.26 29.10 -3.10
CA GLY A 178 -2.28 28.51 -2.23
C GLY A 178 -2.31 29.11 -0.83
N ASN A 179 -3.50 29.22 -0.26
CA ASN A 179 -3.74 29.79 1.06
C ASN A 179 -3.87 28.68 2.11
N ILE A 180 -3.12 28.77 3.20
CA ILE A 180 -3.18 27.78 4.28
C ILE A 180 -4.43 28.03 5.14
N LEU A 181 -5.21 26.98 5.41
CA LEU A 181 -6.32 27.01 6.37
C LEU A 181 -5.83 26.85 7.81
N ILE A 182 -5.07 25.79 8.04
CA ILE A 182 -4.29 25.53 9.25
C ILE A 182 -2.98 24.89 8.82
N ASP A 183 -1.93 25.11 9.60
CA ASP A 183 -0.60 24.60 9.31
C ASP A 183 -0.59 23.08 9.14
N ARG A 184 0.31 22.61 8.27
CA ARG A 184 0.56 21.18 8.07
C ARG A 184 0.90 20.50 9.40
N TYR A 185 0.29 19.34 9.64
CA TYR A 185 0.68 18.49 10.75
C TYR A 185 1.56 17.32 10.28
N ASP A 186 2.74 17.18 10.88
CA ASP A 186 3.68 16.08 10.61
C ASP A 186 3.54 14.98 11.68
N ALA A 187 2.67 13.99 11.40
CA ALA A 187 2.33 12.90 12.31
C ALA A 187 3.36 11.76 12.29
N ASP A 188 3.80 11.36 13.48
CA ASP A 188 4.57 10.13 13.74
C ASP A 188 3.63 8.99 14.20
N ILE A 189 4.17 7.81 14.54
CA ILE A 189 3.43 6.55 14.82
C ILE A 189 2.14 6.71 15.65
N GLU A 190 2.19 7.50 16.73
CA GLU A 190 1.07 7.70 17.66
C GLU A 190 0.36 9.04 17.37
N TYR A 191 -0.33 9.08 16.23
CA TYR A 191 -0.96 10.30 15.72
C TYR A 191 -2.42 10.49 16.13
N GLU A 192 -3.04 9.54 16.84
CA GLU A 192 -4.50 9.50 17.04
C GLU A 192 -5.07 10.75 17.73
N ASP A 193 -4.56 11.11 18.91
CA ASP A 193 -5.04 12.28 19.65
C ASP A 193 -4.76 13.59 18.88
N ASN A 194 -3.60 13.65 18.23
CA ASN A 194 -3.20 14.79 17.41
C ASN A 194 -4.08 14.96 16.18
N TYR A 195 -4.47 13.87 15.53
CA TYR A 195 -5.38 13.86 14.39
C TYR A 195 -6.77 14.35 14.81
N ILE A 196 -7.27 13.94 15.97
CA ILE A 196 -8.55 14.43 16.52
C ILE A 196 -8.48 15.94 16.74
N GLN A 197 -7.39 16.43 17.35
CA GLN A 197 -7.21 17.86 17.61
C GLN A 197 -7.10 18.67 16.31
N TRP A 198 -6.28 18.21 15.35
CA TRP A 198 -6.13 18.83 14.04
C TRP A 198 -7.46 18.89 13.26
N SER A 199 -8.25 17.81 13.31
CA SER A 199 -9.56 17.74 12.64
C SER A 199 -10.57 18.75 13.20
N LYS A 200 -10.54 18.99 14.52
CA LYS A 200 -11.36 20.01 15.19
C LYS A 200 -10.96 21.43 14.75
N GLN A 201 -9.66 21.73 14.81
CA GLN A 201 -9.12 23.03 14.38
C GLN A 201 -9.41 23.31 12.90
N LEU A 202 -9.33 22.28 12.05
CA LEU A 202 -9.64 22.41 10.63
C LEU A 202 -11.11 22.76 10.40
N LEU A 203 -12.02 22.09 11.10
CA LEU A 203 -13.45 22.39 11.02
C LEU A 203 -13.75 23.83 11.46
N GLU A 204 -13.13 24.30 12.54
CA GLU A 204 -13.24 25.69 13.01
C GLU A 204 -12.74 26.69 11.96
N ALA A 205 -11.57 26.44 11.35
CA ALA A 205 -11.02 27.29 10.31
C ALA A 205 -11.94 27.36 9.06
N ILE A 206 -12.52 26.22 8.67
CA ILE A 206 -13.49 26.14 7.57
C ILE A 206 -14.77 26.93 7.91
N ASN A 207 -15.28 26.80 9.14
CA ASN A 207 -16.45 27.55 9.61
C ASN A 207 -16.23 29.06 9.58
N ASN A 208 -15.06 29.52 10.01
CA ASN A 208 -14.71 30.94 10.03
C ASN A 208 -14.63 31.55 8.62
N LYS A 209 -14.16 30.78 7.64
CA LYS A 209 -14.10 31.21 6.23
C LYS A 209 -15.44 31.12 5.50
N TYR A 210 -16.26 30.12 5.82
CA TYR A 210 -17.54 29.86 5.19
C TYR A 210 -18.64 29.62 6.25
N PRO A 211 -19.15 30.69 6.86
CA PRO A 211 -20.15 30.61 7.92
C PRO A 211 -21.51 30.07 7.43
N ASN A 212 -21.75 30.06 6.12
CA ASN A 212 -23.02 29.62 5.54
C ASN A 212 -22.91 28.25 4.86
N SER A 213 -23.25 27.20 5.61
CA SER A 213 -23.81 25.97 5.03
C SER A 213 -25.15 25.72 5.71
N VAL A 214 -26.22 25.85 4.93
CA VAL A 214 -27.62 25.76 5.33
C VAL A 214 -27.87 24.52 6.18
N SER A 215 -28.44 24.72 7.37
CA SER A 215 -28.95 23.68 8.25
C SER A 215 -30.06 22.89 7.56
N LEU A 216 -29.75 21.70 7.07
CA LEU A 216 -30.75 20.69 6.75
C LEU A 216 -30.86 19.76 7.97
N SER A 217 -31.69 20.15 8.93
CA SER A 217 -32.14 19.25 10.00
C SER A 217 -33.00 18.15 9.37
N LYS A 218 -32.41 17.02 9.03
CA LYS A 218 -33.13 15.75 8.92
C LYS A 218 -33.02 15.04 10.25
N SER A 219 -34.15 14.93 10.95
CA SER A 219 -34.34 14.00 12.06
C SER A 219 -34.05 12.58 11.54
N LEU A 220 -32.99 11.97 12.07
CA LEU A 220 -32.70 10.56 11.84
C LEU A 220 -33.56 9.74 12.79
N GLN A 221 -34.59 9.08 12.24
CA GLN A 221 -35.17 7.89 12.85
C GLN A 221 -34.10 6.80 12.86
N THR A 222 -33.73 6.34 14.05
CA THR A 222 -32.81 5.24 14.28
C THR A 222 -33.47 3.90 13.96
N ASN A 223 -33.42 3.49 12.70
CA ASN A 223 -33.58 2.08 12.37
C ASN A 223 -32.24 1.36 12.65
N ASN A 224 -32.10 0.89 13.89
CA ASN A 224 -31.12 -0.13 14.25
C ASN A 224 -31.48 -1.44 13.52
N GLN A 225 -31.06 -1.55 12.27
CA GLN A 225 -30.80 -2.87 11.70
C GLN A 225 -29.47 -3.34 12.27
N TYR A 226 -29.55 -4.35 13.15
CA TYR A 226 -28.42 -5.15 13.58
C TYR A 226 -27.72 -5.73 12.34
N LYS A 227 -26.71 -5.00 11.81
CA LYS A 227 -25.67 -5.63 11.00
C LYS A 227 -24.96 -6.60 11.93
N ASN A 228 -25.09 -7.89 11.65
CA ASN A 228 -24.21 -8.91 12.19
C ASN A 228 -22.76 -8.43 11.98
N PHE A 229 -22.10 -8.02 13.05
CA PHE A 229 -20.67 -7.76 13.06
C PHE A 229 -19.98 -9.11 12.83
N LYS A 230 -19.75 -9.49 11.57
CA LYS A 230 -18.61 -10.35 11.27
C LYS A 230 -17.40 -9.55 11.77
N THR A 231 -16.75 -10.01 12.81
CA THR A 231 -15.51 -9.40 13.30
C THR A 231 -14.46 -9.56 12.22
N GLU A 232 -14.35 -8.57 11.33
CA GLU A 232 -13.23 -8.49 10.39
C GLU A 232 -11.96 -8.27 11.21
N PHE A 233 -11.01 -9.20 11.07
CA PHE A 233 -9.71 -9.07 11.69
C PHE A 233 -9.00 -7.84 11.13
N SER A 234 -8.35 -7.08 12.01
CA SER A 234 -7.68 -5.84 11.64
C SER A 234 -6.35 -5.72 12.38
N LYS A 235 -5.56 -4.71 12.03
CA LYS A 235 -4.32 -4.38 12.75
C LYS A 235 -4.51 -4.29 14.27
N ASN A 236 -5.63 -3.73 14.74
CA ASN A 236 -5.93 -3.55 16.16
C ASN A 236 -6.61 -4.76 16.81
N ASN A 237 -7.17 -5.67 15.99
CA ASN A 237 -7.78 -6.92 16.43
C ASN A 237 -7.30 -8.06 15.50
N PRO A 238 -6.03 -8.48 15.62
CA PRO A 238 -5.45 -9.48 14.73
C PRO A 238 -6.01 -10.87 15.01
N ALA A 239 -6.12 -11.69 13.97
CA ALA A 239 -6.41 -13.11 14.11
C ALA A 239 -5.22 -13.83 14.73
N THR A 240 -5.49 -14.94 15.43
CA THR A 240 -4.43 -15.87 15.85
C THR A 240 -4.52 -17.11 14.98
N ALA A 241 -3.47 -17.37 14.20
CA ALA A 241 -3.37 -18.46 13.24
C ALA A 241 -2.23 -19.41 13.63
N ILE A 242 -2.16 -20.58 12.97
CA ILE A 242 -1.12 -21.59 13.21
C ILE A 242 -0.14 -21.57 12.03
N VAL A 243 1.14 -21.71 12.32
CA VAL A 243 2.18 -21.84 11.29
C VAL A 243 2.28 -23.30 10.88
N SER A 244 1.91 -23.63 9.66
CA SER A 244 1.98 -25.00 9.14
C SER A 244 3.42 -25.33 8.73
N VAL A 245 4.01 -24.46 7.92
CA VAL A 245 5.35 -24.66 7.36
C VAL A 245 6.20 -23.42 7.57
N ASN A 246 7.46 -23.64 7.92
CA ASN A 246 8.50 -22.62 7.90
C ASN A 246 9.78 -23.24 7.34
N GLN A 247 10.01 -23.04 6.04
CA GLN A 247 11.07 -23.70 5.30
C GLN A 247 12.02 -22.67 4.69
N LYS A 248 13.32 -22.84 4.94
CA LYS A 248 14.34 -22.12 4.17
C LYS A 248 14.34 -22.61 2.71
N ILE A 249 14.20 -21.67 1.77
CA ILE A 249 14.13 -21.92 0.32
C ILE A 249 15.35 -21.39 -0.45
N THR A 250 16.35 -20.87 0.24
CA THR A 250 17.70 -20.68 -0.34
C THR A 250 18.61 -21.85 0.00
N GLY A 251 19.60 -22.07 -0.86
CA GLY A 251 20.61 -23.11 -0.70
C GLY A 251 21.48 -22.91 0.54
N ARG A 252 22.23 -23.96 0.88
CA ARG A 252 23.04 -24.04 2.10
C ARG A 252 24.12 -22.96 2.15
N TYR A 253 24.67 -22.58 1.00
CA TYR A 253 25.78 -21.65 0.89
C TYR A 253 25.33 -20.26 0.43
N SER A 254 24.03 -20.05 0.28
CA SER A 254 23.49 -18.73 -0.02
C SER A 254 23.90 -17.71 1.04
N SER A 255 24.35 -16.54 0.55
CA SER A 255 24.54 -15.36 1.39
C SER A 255 23.22 -14.72 1.85
N LYS A 256 22.09 -15.18 1.32
CA LYS A 256 20.74 -14.80 1.66
C LYS A 256 20.09 -15.92 2.45
N ASP A 257 19.18 -15.53 3.32
CA ASP A 257 18.39 -16.45 4.12
C ASP A 257 16.94 -16.09 3.85
N VAL A 258 16.25 -16.91 3.07
CA VAL A 258 14.88 -16.65 2.64
C VAL A 258 14.02 -17.85 3.00
N HIS A 259 12.90 -17.59 3.67
CA HIS A 259 11.97 -18.59 4.12
C HIS A 259 10.65 -18.51 3.36
N HIS A 260 10.11 -19.66 3.02
CA HIS A 260 8.69 -19.86 2.70
C HIS A 260 7.96 -20.19 4.00
N ILE A 261 6.88 -19.47 4.29
CA ILE A 261 6.08 -19.69 5.49
C ILE A 261 4.63 -19.83 5.08
N GLU A 262 3.99 -20.90 5.55
CA GLU A 262 2.57 -21.21 5.34
C GLU A 262 1.82 -21.10 6.66
N ILE A 263 0.67 -20.44 6.63
CA ILE A 263 -0.13 -20.12 7.81
C ILE A 263 -1.54 -20.64 7.59
N ASP A 264 -1.97 -21.57 8.45
CA ASP A 264 -3.31 -22.15 8.44
C ASP A 264 -4.35 -21.12 8.91
N ILE A 265 -5.34 -20.89 8.04
CA ILE A 265 -6.49 -20.02 8.27
C ILE A 265 -7.82 -20.76 8.18
N LYS A 266 -7.87 -22.10 8.14
CA LYS A 266 -9.08 -22.91 7.95
C LYS A 266 -10.24 -22.55 8.89
N ASN A 267 -9.93 -22.23 10.14
CA ASN A 267 -10.91 -21.86 11.16
C ASN A 267 -11.08 -20.34 11.32
N LEU A 268 -10.44 -19.57 10.44
CA LEU A 268 -10.49 -18.12 10.42
C LEU A 268 -11.26 -17.73 9.15
N ASN A 269 -12.35 -16.98 9.30
CA ASN A 269 -13.10 -16.45 8.15
C ASN A 269 -12.34 -15.27 7.50
N ILE A 270 -11.13 -15.54 7.00
CA ILE A 270 -10.23 -14.60 6.36
C ILE A 270 -10.28 -14.83 4.85
N ASN A 271 -10.54 -13.75 4.13
CA ASN A 271 -10.45 -13.73 2.67
C ASN A 271 -9.31 -12.80 2.26
N TYR A 272 -8.56 -13.20 1.26
CA TYR A 272 -7.50 -12.40 0.66
C TYR A 272 -7.44 -12.63 -0.84
N THR A 273 -6.85 -11.67 -1.55
CA THR A 273 -6.69 -11.73 -3.00
C THR A 273 -5.22 -11.57 -3.38
N PRO A 274 -4.74 -12.20 -4.47
CA PRO A 274 -3.38 -12.02 -4.92
C PRO A 274 -3.00 -10.53 -5.02
N GLY A 275 -1.85 -10.19 -4.44
CA GLY A 275 -1.36 -8.81 -4.32
C GLY A 275 -1.68 -8.13 -2.98
N ASP A 276 -2.50 -8.75 -2.12
CA ASP A 276 -2.64 -8.33 -0.73
C ASP A 276 -1.36 -8.57 0.08
N ALA A 277 -1.26 -7.88 1.22
CA ALA A 277 -0.18 -8.07 2.17
C ALA A 277 -0.69 -8.68 3.48
N LEU A 278 0.12 -9.54 4.08
CA LEU A 278 -0.10 -10.09 5.41
C LEU A 278 0.63 -9.24 6.43
N GLY A 279 -0.11 -8.65 7.36
CA GLY A 279 0.44 -7.99 8.54
C GLY A 279 0.69 -8.98 9.66
N VAL A 280 1.95 -9.07 10.09
CA VAL A 280 2.40 -9.98 11.16
C VAL A 280 2.80 -9.19 12.39
N TRP A 281 2.16 -9.49 13.52
CA TRP A 281 2.63 -9.05 14.84
C TRP A 281 3.68 -10.04 15.35
N TYR A 282 4.89 -9.53 15.56
CA TYR A 282 6.04 -10.32 16.01
C TYR A 282 6.36 -10.06 17.49
N GLN A 283 7.22 -10.91 18.05
CA GLN A 283 7.80 -10.72 19.38
C GLN A 283 9.30 -10.50 19.26
N ASN A 284 9.86 -9.64 20.11
CA ASN A 284 11.31 -9.50 20.18
C ASN A 284 11.95 -10.79 20.70
N ASP A 285 13.19 -11.03 20.27
CA ASP A 285 13.97 -12.17 20.73
C ASP A 285 14.14 -12.13 22.26
N THR A 286 13.91 -13.30 22.89
CA THR A 286 13.96 -13.43 24.35
C THR A 286 15.36 -13.14 24.89
N ASN A 287 16.42 -13.52 24.17
CA ASN A 287 17.79 -13.29 24.62
C ASN A 287 18.18 -11.81 24.48
N LEU A 288 17.72 -11.13 23.43
CA LEU A 288 17.83 -9.67 23.28
C LEU A 288 17.20 -8.95 24.46
N VAL A 289 15.96 -9.29 24.83
CA VAL A 289 15.24 -8.66 25.96
C VAL A 289 16.02 -8.89 27.27
N LYS A 290 16.46 -10.13 27.54
CA LYS A 290 17.26 -10.44 28.74
C LYS A 290 18.53 -9.61 28.79
N LYS A 291 19.27 -9.53 27.68
CA LYS A 291 20.53 -8.78 27.58
C LYS A 291 20.33 -7.28 27.82
N ILE A 292 19.25 -6.69 27.30
CA ILE A 292 18.92 -5.28 27.57
C ILE A 292 18.65 -5.05 29.05
N ILE A 293 17.82 -5.90 29.67
CA ILE A 293 17.49 -5.81 31.11
C ILE A 293 18.76 -5.90 31.97
N GLU A 294 19.67 -6.82 31.63
CA GLU A 294 20.95 -7.00 32.30
C GLU A 294 21.86 -5.76 32.16
N LEU A 295 22.10 -5.29 30.93
CA LEU A 295 22.97 -4.13 30.66
C LEU A 295 22.50 -2.85 31.34
N LEU A 296 21.19 -2.70 31.52
CA LEU A 296 20.57 -1.55 32.18
C LEU A 296 20.35 -1.76 33.69
N SER A 297 20.78 -2.91 34.24
CA SER A 297 20.62 -3.26 35.66
C SER A 297 19.17 -3.15 36.16
N MET A 298 18.21 -3.54 35.32
CA MET A 298 16.78 -3.60 35.66
C MET A 298 16.40 -4.99 36.19
N HIS A 299 15.36 -5.07 37.01
CA HIS A 299 14.82 -6.35 37.45
C HIS A 299 13.66 -6.78 36.53
N LYS A 300 13.71 -8.01 36.00
CA LYS A 300 12.78 -8.52 34.97
C LYS A 300 11.29 -8.48 35.38
N LEU A 301 11.00 -8.51 36.69
CA LEU A 301 9.64 -8.48 37.23
C LEU A 301 9.15 -7.07 37.58
N ASN A 302 9.96 -6.02 37.35
CA ASN A 302 9.52 -4.64 37.54
C ASN A 302 8.23 -4.41 36.75
N LYS A 303 7.24 -3.78 37.40
CA LYS A 303 5.95 -3.50 36.80
C LYS A 303 6.01 -2.16 36.11
N VAL A 304 5.59 -2.11 34.86
CA VAL A 304 5.46 -0.90 34.08
C VAL A 304 4.05 -0.77 33.51
N GLN A 305 3.60 0.46 33.32
CA GLN A 305 2.33 0.75 32.67
C GLN A 305 2.55 0.97 31.17
N VAL A 306 1.94 0.11 30.36
CA VAL A 306 1.89 0.26 28.90
C VAL A 306 0.44 0.53 28.50
N LYS A 307 0.16 1.75 28.04
CA LYS A 307 -1.20 2.25 27.83
C LYS A 307 -2.03 2.14 29.13
N LYS A 308 -3.07 1.30 29.15
CA LYS A 308 -3.95 1.08 30.30
C LYS A 308 -3.63 -0.19 31.10
N ASN A 309 -2.62 -0.95 30.68
CA ASN A 309 -2.32 -2.27 31.25
C ASN A 309 -1.01 -2.23 32.05
N ILE A 310 -1.01 -2.88 33.21
CA ILE A 310 0.20 -3.09 34.02
C ILE A 310 0.77 -4.46 33.69
N MET A 311 2.04 -4.52 33.32
CA MET A 311 2.73 -5.76 32.95
C MET A 311 4.19 -5.74 33.43
N THR A 312 4.92 -6.85 33.27
CA THR A 312 6.35 -6.85 33.59
C THR A 312 7.14 -6.08 32.52
N ILE A 313 8.28 -5.50 32.88
CA ILE A 313 9.20 -4.89 31.90
C ILE A 313 9.65 -5.90 30.85
N PHE A 314 9.78 -7.18 31.22
CA PHE A 314 10.09 -8.24 30.28
C PHE A 314 9.00 -8.39 29.20
N ASP A 315 7.73 -8.52 29.60
CA ASP A 315 6.60 -8.65 28.68
C ASP A 315 6.42 -7.40 27.82
N ALA A 316 6.62 -6.22 28.41
CA ALA A 316 6.57 -4.93 27.73
C ALA A 316 7.61 -4.85 26.62
N LEU A 317 8.88 -5.14 26.92
CA LEU A 317 9.96 -5.14 25.95
C LEU A 317 9.79 -6.23 24.90
N GLN A 318 9.23 -7.39 25.26
CA GLN A 318 9.03 -8.47 24.30
C GLN A 318 7.93 -8.17 23.27
N ASN A 319 6.84 -7.52 23.67
CA ASN A 319 5.63 -7.43 22.83
C ASN A 319 5.20 -6.02 22.44
N HIS A 320 5.71 -4.97 23.09
CA HIS A 320 5.15 -3.62 22.96
C HIS A 320 6.12 -2.55 22.47
N PHE A 321 7.44 -2.81 22.51
CA PHE A 321 8.45 -1.83 22.09
C PHE A 321 9.40 -2.37 21.03
N GLU A 322 9.78 -1.53 20.09
CA GLU A 322 10.79 -1.85 19.06
C GLU A 322 12.19 -1.81 19.70
N LEU A 323 12.96 -2.90 19.52
CA LEU A 323 14.30 -3.05 20.13
C LEU A 323 15.44 -3.25 19.12
N THR A 324 15.14 -3.38 17.83
CA THR A 324 16.13 -3.79 16.83
C THR A 324 16.73 -2.62 16.07
N ASN A 325 16.02 -1.51 15.96
CA ASN A 325 16.47 -0.30 15.28
C ASN A 325 16.83 0.78 16.29
N ASN A 326 17.79 1.62 15.89
CA ASN A 326 18.11 2.83 16.61
C ASN A 326 17.53 4.03 15.85
N THR A 327 17.20 5.11 16.54
CA THR A 327 16.71 6.34 15.92
C THR A 327 17.37 7.55 16.54
N LYS A 328 17.35 8.69 15.81
CA LYS A 328 17.88 9.96 16.31
C LYS A 328 17.25 10.34 17.65
N ASP A 329 15.94 10.17 17.78
CA ASP A 329 15.19 10.48 19.00
C ASP A 329 15.55 9.55 20.16
N ILE A 330 15.73 8.25 19.92
CA ILE A 330 16.17 7.30 20.94
C ILE A 330 17.55 7.69 21.47
N VAL A 331 18.51 7.98 20.58
CA VAL A 331 19.87 8.39 20.98
C VAL A 331 19.83 9.71 21.77
N LYS A 332 19.07 10.71 21.30
CA LYS A 332 18.87 12.01 21.99
C LYS A 332 18.33 11.81 23.41
N LYS A 333 17.26 11.03 23.56
CA LYS A 333 16.63 10.76 24.85
C LYS A 333 17.53 9.92 25.77
N TYR A 334 18.16 8.88 25.25
CA TYR A 334 19.08 8.04 26.03
C TYR A 334 20.29 8.84 26.53
N ALA A 335 20.89 9.69 25.68
CA ALA A 335 21.99 10.58 26.06
C ALA A 335 21.59 11.55 27.19
N TYR A 336 20.35 12.03 27.16
CA TYR A 336 19.81 12.90 28.20
C TYR A 336 19.59 12.15 29.52
N VAL A 337 18.82 11.06 29.51
CA VAL A 337 18.48 10.26 30.71
C VAL A 337 19.73 9.69 31.38
N THR A 338 20.70 9.21 30.60
CA THR A 338 21.94 8.63 31.15
C THR A 338 23.00 9.67 31.50
N ASN A 339 22.78 10.94 31.12
CA ASN A 339 23.76 12.03 31.18
C ASN A 339 25.13 11.67 30.52
N ASN A 340 25.10 10.89 29.43
CA ASN A 340 26.31 10.42 28.77
C ASN A 340 26.96 11.53 27.91
N LYS A 341 28.16 11.97 28.29
CA LYS A 341 28.89 13.07 27.62
C LYS A 341 29.24 12.76 26.17
N ILE A 342 29.60 11.52 25.85
CA ILE A 342 30.00 11.10 24.50
C ILE A 342 28.79 11.13 23.57
N LEU A 343 27.68 10.53 23.98
CA LEU A 343 26.43 10.57 23.21
C LEU A 343 25.91 12.00 23.05
N LYS A 344 26.03 12.86 24.08
CA LYS A 344 25.68 14.29 23.96
C LYS A 344 26.52 15.01 22.91
N ASN A 345 27.81 14.68 22.79
CA ASN A 345 28.66 15.22 21.73
C ASN A 345 28.19 14.75 20.34
N ILE A 346 27.88 13.45 20.18
CA ILE A 346 27.32 12.91 18.93
C ILE A 346 26.01 13.62 18.57
N VAL A 347 25.12 13.82 19.54
CA VAL A 347 23.82 14.49 19.37
C VAL A 347 23.95 15.96 18.96
N SER A 348 25.05 16.63 19.34
CA SER A 348 25.27 18.04 19.00
C SER A 348 25.52 18.30 17.51
N ASN A 349 25.86 17.25 16.75
CA ASN A 349 26.07 17.32 15.30
C ASN A 349 25.11 16.36 14.58
N GLU A 350 24.18 16.93 13.80
CA GLU A 350 23.10 16.17 13.15
C GLU A 350 23.63 15.14 12.12
N LEU A 351 24.74 15.43 11.43
CA LEU A 351 25.37 14.49 10.49
C LEU A 351 26.03 13.32 11.22
N HIS A 352 26.75 13.59 12.32
CA HIS A 352 27.34 12.54 13.14
C HIS A 352 26.27 11.66 13.78
N LEU A 353 25.18 12.27 14.27
CA LEU A 353 24.05 11.52 14.81
C LEU A 353 23.42 10.61 13.76
N GLN A 354 23.24 11.10 12.54
CA GLN A 354 22.69 10.30 11.44
C GLN A 354 23.59 9.10 11.11
N ASP A 355 24.90 9.32 10.97
CA ASP A 355 25.86 8.25 10.70
C ASP A 355 25.90 7.21 11.85
N TYR A 356 25.89 7.70 13.10
CA TYR A 356 25.87 6.85 14.29
C TYR A 356 24.65 5.94 14.33
N VAL A 357 23.45 6.48 14.05
CA VAL A 357 22.19 5.72 14.04
C VAL A 357 22.20 4.62 12.98
N ILE A 358 22.72 4.90 11.79
CA ILE A 358 22.79 3.92 10.69
C ILE A 358 23.71 2.75 11.04
N LYS A 359 24.84 3.04 11.72
CA LYS A 359 25.87 2.07 12.05
C LYS A 359 25.64 1.32 13.36
N THR A 360 24.83 1.87 14.27
CA THR A 360 24.76 1.40 15.66
C THR A 360 23.34 1.03 16.08
N PRO A 361 22.99 -0.27 16.12
CA PRO A 361 21.72 -0.75 16.67
C PRO A 361 21.53 -0.35 18.14
N LEU A 362 20.27 -0.30 18.59
CA LEU A 362 19.92 0.07 19.97
C LEU A 362 20.74 -0.72 21.00
N ILE A 363 20.72 -2.05 20.89
CA ILE A 363 21.45 -2.92 21.81
C ILE A 363 22.96 -2.65 21.82
N LYS A 364 23.55 -2.27 20.68
CA LYS A 364 24.97 -1.93 20.61
C LYS A 364 25.25 -0.63 21.35
N MET A 365 24.42 0.39 21.19
CA MET A 365 24.53 1.65 21.94
C MET A 365 24.42 1.41 23.45
N ILE A 366 23.46 0.60 23.89
CA ILE A 366 23.29 0.25 25.31
C ILE A 366 24.52 -0.52 25.81
N ASN A 367 25.07 -1.43 25.02
CA ASN A 367 26.26 -2.20 25.37
C ASN A 367 27.52 -1.33 25.46
N ASP A 368 27.67 -0.33 24.60
CA ASP A 368 28.81 0.60 24.60
C ASP A 368 28.74 1.60 25.76
N TYR A 369 27.52 1.97 26.14
CA TYR A 369 27.26 2.97 27.18
C TYR A 369 26.22 2.45 28.19
N PRO A 370 26.51 1.36 28.93
CA PRO A 370 25.57 0.79 29.88
C PRO A 370 25.39 1.74 31.07
N LYS A 371 24.14 1.97 31.46
CA LYS A 371 23.80 2.83 32.59
C LYS A 371 22.53 2.34 33.26
N LYS A 372 22.53 2.31 34.59
CA LYS A 372 21.32 2.04 35.37
C LYS A 372 20.28 3.14 35.12
N ILE A 373 19.10 2.74 34.67
CA ILE A 373 17.93 3.58 34.43
C ILE A 373 16.68 2.86 34.96
N SER A 374 15.62 3.59 35.32
CA SER A 374 14.37 2.96 35.71
C SER A 374 13.65 2.31 34.50
N SER A 375 12.77 1.37 34.79
CA SER A 375 12.00 0.67 33.75
C SER A 375 11.06 1.62 33.01
N GLU A 376 10.48 2.59 33.72
CA GLU A 376 9.60 3.63 33.21
C GLU A 376 10.35 4.61 32.30
N GLU A 377 11.53 5.09 32.74
CA GLU A 377 12.37 5.95 31.91
C GLU A 377 12.77 5.24 30.62
N PHE A 378 13.15 3.96 30.69
CA PHE A 378 13.56 3.22 29.50
C PHE A 378 12.41 3.07 28.49
N ILE A 379 11.23 2.64 28.92
CA ILE A 379 10.11 2.49 27.98
C ILE A 379 9.65 3.83 27.39
N SER A 380 9.82 4.95 28.11
CA SER A 380 9.45 6.30 27.62
C SER A 380 10.31 6.79 26.45
N ILE A 381 11.52 6.23 26.29
CA ILE A 381 12.42 6.58 25.20
C ILE A 381 12.26 5.68 23.99
N LEU A 382 11.71 4.47 24.18
CA LEU A 382 11.50 3.50 23.11
C LEU A 382 10.29 3.85 22.25
N ARG A 383 10.25 3.22 21.08
CA ARG A 383 9.13 3.33 20.14
C ARG A 383 8.20 2.14 20.32
N PRO A 384 6.90 2.31 20.06
CA PRO A 384 5.97 1.19 20.05
C PRO A 384 6.34 0.18 18.96
N LEU A 385 6.13 -1.10 19.25
CA LEU A 385 6.26 -2.19 18.30
C LEU A 385 5.17 -2.06 17.23
N LYS A 386 5.53 -2.29 15.97
CA LYS A 386 4.60 -2.28 14.82
C LYS A 386 4.58 -3.66 14.18
N PRO A 387 3.46 -4.08 13.57
CA PRO A 387 3.44 -5.27 12.74
C PRO A 387 4.28 -5.03 11.47
N ARG A 388 4.72 -6.12 10.85
CA ARG A 388 5.43 -6.07 9.56
C ARG A 388 4.54 -6.63 8.46
N LEU A 389 4.47 -5.92 7.35
CA LEU A 389 3.74 -6.35 6.16
C LEU A 389 4.64 -7.21 5.27
N TYR A 390 4.07 -8.27 4.71
CA TYR A 390 4.69 -9.16 3.73
C TYR A 390 3.74 -9.35 2.55
N SER A 391 4.20 -9.16 1.31
CA SER A 391 3.39 -9.47 0.14
C SER A 391 3.03 -10.96 0.15
N ILE A 392 1.74 -11.27 0.05
CA ILE A 392 1.25 -12.65 0.07
C ILE A 392 1.74 -13.36 -1.21
N SER A 393 2.29 -14.56 -1.03
CA SER A 393 2.87 -15.40 -2.08
C SER A 393 2.02 -16.60 -2.47
N SER A 394 0.74 -16.60 -2.09
CA SER A 394 -0.26 -17.58 -2.50
C SER A 394 -1.49 -16.95 -3.12
N SER A 395 -2.24 -17.72 -3.91
CA SER A 395 -3.62 -17.42 -4.27
C SER A 395 -4.56 -18.27 -3.42
N GLN A 396 -5.58 -17.65 -2.85
CA GLN A 396 -6.62 -18.36 -2.09
C GLN A 396 -7.45 -19.30 -2.99
N ALA A 397 -7.44 -19.13 -4.31
CA ALA A 397 -8.08 -20.07 -5.23
C ALA A 397 -7.32 -21.42 -5.28
N GLU A 398 -5.99 -21.38 -5.12
CA GLU A 398 -5.12 -22.56 -5.08
C GLU A 398 -5.04 -23.16 -3.68
N THR A 399 -4.92 -22.31 -2.67
CA THR A 399 -4.76 -22.71 -1.26
C THR A 399 -5.84 -22.03 -0.39
N PRO A 400 -7.09 -22.56 -0.35
CA PRO A 400 -8.23 -21.90 0.28
C PRO A 400 -8.06 -21.62 1.78
N ASP A 401 -7.39 -22.54 2.46
CA ASP A 401 -7.24 -22.58 3.90
C ASP A 401 -5.85 -22.11 4.37
N GLU A 402 -5.00 -21.58 3.48
CA GLU A 402 -3.62 -21.20 3.81
C GLU A 402 -3.25 -19.82 3.24
N ILE A 403 -2.39 -19.11 3.97
CA ILE A 403 -1.71 -17.89 3.51
C ILE A 403 -0.21 -18.14 3.49
N HIS A 404 0.43 -17.87 2.36
CA HIS A 404 1.86 -18.07 2.19
C HIS A 404 2.56 -16.71 2.14
N ILE A 405 3.74 -16.61 2.76
CA ILE A 405 4.62 -15.44 2.65
C ILE A 405 6.05 -15.88 2.34
N THR A 406 6.80 -14.99 1.67
CA THR A 406 8.22 -15.18 1.37
C THR A 406 9.06 -14.16 2.13
N VAL A 407 9.86 -14.61 3.08
CA VAL A 407 10.51 -13.76 4.08
C VAL A 407 12.02 -13.79 3.92
N GLY A 408 12.61 -12.66 3.53
CA GLY A 408 14.06 -12.47 3.58
C GLY A 408 14.52 -12.05 4.98
N VAL A 409 15.43 -12.81 5.58
CA VAL A 409 15.97 -12.52 6.92
C VAL A 409 16.90 -11.32 6.86
N VAL A 410 16.53 -10.26 7.58
CA VAL A 410 17.40 -9.10 7.78
C VAL A 410 18.46 -9.46 8.81
N LYS A 411 19.72 -9.49 8.38
CA LYS A 411 20.88 -9.82 9.20
C LYS A 411 22.00 -8.80 8.98
N LYS A 412 22.56 -8.27 10.08
CA LYS A 412 23.72 -7.37 10.07
C LYS A 412 24.80 -7.92 11.00
N LEU A 413 26.05 -7.88 10.58
CA LEU A 413 27.21 -8.20 11.43
C LEU A 413 27.84 -6.89 11.90
N ILE A 414 27.78 -6.61 13.20
CA ILE A 414 28.26 -5.34 13.78
C ILE A 414 29.14 -5.68 14.97
N SER A 415 30.41 -5.26 14.92
CA SER A 415 31.43 -5.56 15.94
C SER A 415 31.50 -7.06 16.30
N GLY A 416 31.41 -7.94 15.30
CA GLY A 416 31.45 -9.40 15.48
C GLY A 416 30.15 -10.04 15.99
N ALA A 417 29.12 -9.25 16.32
CA ALA A 417 27.82 -9.75 16.75
C ALA A 417 26.80 -9.75 15.60
N VAL A 418 25.97 -10.79 15.57
CA VAL A 418 24.87 -10.90 14.61
C VAL A 418 23.65 -10.17 15.17
N HIS A 419 23.12 -9.22 14.39
CA HIS A 419 21.89 -8.49 14.67
C HIS A 419 20.83 -8.85 13.62
N LEU A 420 19.69 -9.34 14.10
CA LEU A 420 18.56 -9.70 13.25
C LEU A 420 17.51 -8.59 13.27
N GLY A 421 16.77 -8.43 12.17
CA GLY A 421 15.57 -7.60 12.16
C GLY A 421 14.48 -8.22 13.04
N GLY A 422 13.68 -7.41 13.73
CA GLY A 422 12.68 -7.90 14.68
C GLY A 422 11.72 -8.95 14.10
N ALA A 423 10.95 -8.57 13.08
CA ALA A 423 9.96 -9.47 12.46
C ALA A 423 10.60 -10.64 11.71
N SER A 424 11.60 -10.38 10.86
CA SER A 424 12.24 -11.44 10.07
C SER A 424 13.06 -12.41 10.95
N GLY A 425 13.63 -11.93 12.04
CA GLY A 425 14.31 -12.75 13.04
C GLY A 425 13.33 -13.61 13.83
N TYR A 426 12.21 -13.02 14.27
CA TYR A 426 11.11 -13.78 14.89
C TYR A 426 10.61 -14.92 13.98
N LEU A 427 10.30 -14.60 12.73
CA LEU A 427 9.77 -15.54 11.75
C LEU A 427 10.78 -16.63 11.37
N SER A 428 12.08 -16.38 11.40
CA SER A 428 13.09 -17.37 10.95
C SER A 428 13.75 -18.16 12.08
N GLN A 429 13.92 -17.56 13.26
CA GLN A 429 14.70 -18.15 14.36
C GLN A 429 13.82 -18.65 15.51
N THR A 430 12.70 -17.99 15.76
CA THR A 430 11.86 -18.27 16.93
C THR A 430 10.69 -19.16 16.54
N LEU A 431 10.01 -18.80 15.46
CA LEU A 431 8.76 -19.40 15.03
C LEU A 431 8.98 -20.77 14.37
N LYS A 432 8.35 -21.80 14.90
CA LYS A 432 8.38 -23.17 14.38
C LYS A 432 7.02 -23.55 13.81
N SER A 433 6.97 -24.68 13.09
CA SER A 433 5.70 -25.32 12.78
C SER A 433 4.90 -25.59 14.06
N ASP A 434 3.58 -25.47 13.95
CA ASP A 434 2.58 -25.56 15.01
C ASP A 434 2.55 -24.39 16.03
N ASP A 435 3.45 -23.40 15.91
CA ASP A 435 3.40 -22.20 16.74
C ASP A 435 2.25 -21.27 16.32
N LEU A 436 1.75 -20.49 17.28
CA LEU A 436 0.73 -19.48 17.05
C LEU A 436 1.33 -18.15 16.57
N ILE A 437 0.67 -17.52 15.61
CA ILE A 437 1.07 -16.23 15.05
C ILE A 437 -0.13 -15.28 14.96
N LYS A 438 0.10 -13.99 15.27
CA LYS A 438 -0.92 -12.95 15.16
C LYS A 438 -0.84 -12.26 13.79
N ILE A 439 -1.93 -12.33 13.03
CA ILE A 439 -1.98 -11.87 11.65
C ILE A 439 -3.21 -11.00 11.34
N TYR A 440 -3.12 -10.20 10.28
CA TYR A 440 -4.26 -9.54 9.65
C TYR A 440 -3.98 -9.30 8.15
N ILE A 441 -5.03 -9.13 7.35
CA ILE A 441 -4.90 -8.80 5.93
C ILE A 441 -4.88 -7.28 5.76
N GLU A 442 -3.90 -6.79 5.01
CA GLU A 442 -3.85 -5.42 4.50
C GLU A 442 -4.20 -5.46 3.01
N THR A 443 -5.38 -4.96 2.66
CA THR A 443 -5.89 -5.01 1.28
C THR A 443 -5.16 -3.99 0.40
N ASN A 444 -4.63 -4.45 -0.74
CA ASN A 444 -3.95 -3.60 -1.72
C ASN A 444 -4.65 -3.57 -3.09
N ASN A 445 -5.63 -2.69 -3.25
CA ASN A 445 -6.37 -2.57 -4.51
C ASN A 445 -5.52 -2.10 -5.70
N ASN A 446 -4.39 -1.44 -5.43
CA ASN A 446 -3.54 -0.86 -6.47
C ASN A 446 -2.59 -1.90 -7.10
N PHE A 447 -2.47 -3.11 -6.52
CA PHE A 447 -1.57 -4.16 -6.99
C PHE A 447 -2.32 -5.47 -7.29
N ARG A 448 -3.19 -5.43 -8.30
CA ARG A 448 -4.04 -6.56 -8.72
C ARG A 448 -3.74 -7.03 -10.13
N LEU A 449 -3.99 -8.31 -10.38
CA LEU A 449 -4.13 -8.86 -11.73
C LEU A 449 -5.19 -8.08 -12.54
N PRO A 450 -5.05 -8.02 -13.88
CA PRO A 450 -6.07 -7.40 -14.72
C PRO A 450 -7.38 -8.19 -14.64
N HIS A 451 -8.53 -7.50 -14.62
CA HIS A 451 -9.84 -8.15 -14.62
C HIS A 451 -10.06 -9.08 -15.82
N ASN A 452 -9.51 -8.71 -16.99
CA ASN A 452 -9.52 -9.58 -18.16
C ASN A 452 -8.28 -10.49 -18.13
N PRO A 453 -8.44 -11.82 -17.95
CA PRO A 453 -7.33 -12.76 -17.83
C PRO A 453 -6.53 -12.94 -19.14
N ASN A 454 -7.03 -12.41 -20.26
CA ASN A 454 -6.34 -12.45 -21.55
C ASN A 454 -5.33 -11.31 -21.73
N ILE A 455 -5.35 -10.30 -20.86
CA ILE A 455 -4.38 -9.20 -20.92
C ILE A 455 -2.98 -9.75 -20.58
N PRO A 456 -1.96 -9.47 -21.41
CA PRO A 456 -0.58 -9.84 -21.10
C PRO A 456 -0.05 -9.14 -19.85
N ILE A 457 0.80 -9.81 -19.09
CA ILE A 457 1.45 -9.21 -17.92
C ILE A 457 2.97 -9.38 -17.94
N ILE A 458 3.68 -8.33 -17.54
CA ILE A 458 5.14 -8.32 -17.37
C ILE A 458 5.43 -8.13 -15.89
N MET A 459 6.10 -9.08 -15.26
CA MET A 459 6.37 -9.14 -13.83
C MET A 459 7.88 -9.03 -13.59
N ILE A 460 8.31 -7.95 -12.94
CA ILE A 460 9.73 -7.61 -12.76
C ILE A 460 10.05 -7.62 -11.27
N SER A 461 10.94 -8.51 -10.84
CA SER A 461 11.28 -8.67 -9.42
C SER A 461 12.75 -8.99 -9.17
N SER A 462 13.17 -8.73 -7.93
CA SER A 462 14.41 -9.29 -7.40
C SER A 462 14.22 -9.82 -5.99
N GLY A 463 14.91 -10.91 -5.65
CA GLY A 463 14.83 -11.57 -4.34
C GLY A 463 13.39 -11.87 -3.91
N THR A 464 13.01 -11.42 -2.71
CA THR A 464 11.66 -11.63 -2.15
C THR A 464 10.56 -10.89 -2.90
N GLY A 465 10.88 -9.99 -3.83
CA GLY A 465 9.90 -9.34 -4.71
C GLY A 465 9.18 -10.32 -5.64
N ILE A 466 9.63 -11.58 -5.74
CA ILE A 466 8.94 -12.61 -6.51
C ILE A 466 7.65 -13.10 -5.83
N ALA A 467 7.49 -12.82 -4.52
CA ALA A 467 6.38 -13.28 -3.70
C ALA A 467 4.99 -13.08 -4.34
N PRO A 468 4.54 -11.85 -4.66
CA PRO A 468 3.21 -11.66 -5.23
C PRO A 468 3.07 -12.26 -6.63
N PHE A 469 4.17 -12.44 -7.38
CA PHE A 469 4.13 -13.07 -8.70
C PHE A 469 3.91 -14.57 -8.64
N ARG A 470 4.32 -15.23 -7.55
CA ARG A 470 3.92 -16.61 -7.27
C ARG A 470 2.40 -16.70 -7.10
N ALA A 471 1.82 -15.82 -6.29
CA ALA A 471 0.37 -15.73 -6.11
C ALA A 471 -0.37 -15.44 -7.43
N PHE A 472 0.20 -14.58 -8.29
CA PHE A 472 -0.38 -14.28 -9.60
C PHE A 472 -0.39 -15.48 -10.53
N MET A 473 0.71 -16.26 -10.56
CA MET A 473 0.73 -17.48 -11.39
C MET A 473 -0.23 -18.54 -10.89
N GLN A 474 -0.32 -18.76 -9.57
CA GLN A 474 -1.32 -19.66 -9.00
C GLN A 474 -2.75 -19.25 -9.40
N GLN A 475 -3.09 -17.97 -9.27
CA GLN A 475 -4.40 -17.47 -9.69
C GLN A 475 -4.65 -17.67 -11.18
N ARG A 476 -3.67 -17.34 -12.03
CA ARG A 476 -3.84 -17.45 -13.49
C ARG A 476 -3.90 -18.89 -13.98
N ASP A 477 -3.22 -19.82 -13.30
CA ASP A 477 -3.34 -21.26 -13.58
C ASP A 477 -4.75 -21.75 -13.24
N ASN A 478 -5.25 -21.39 -12.06
CA ASN A 478 -6.60 -21.75 -11.59
C ASN A 478 -7.70 -21.16 -12.50
N ASP A 479 -7.57 -19.89 -12.89
CA ASP A 479 -8.48 -19.21 -13.82
C ASP A 479 -8.34 -19.71 -15.27
N SER A 480 -7.39 -20.62 -15.56
CA SER A 480 -7.06 -21.08 -16.91
C SER A 480 -6.79 -19.94 -17.89
N ALA A 481 -6.18 -18.86 -17.39
CA ALA A 481 -5.95 -17.61 -18.12
C ALA A 481 -5.11 -17.84 -19.38
N LYS A 482 -5.49 -17.20 -20.50
CA LYS A 482 -4.81 -17.34 -21.80
C LYS A 482 -3.87 -16.20 -22.14
N GLY A 483 -3.89 -15.10 -21.37
CA GLY A 483 -2.99 -13.98 -21.61
C GLY A 483 -1.54 -14.36 -21.34
N LYS A 484 -0.62 -13.78 -22.11
CA LYS A 484 0.82 -14.05 -22.00
C LYS A 484 1.37 -13.60 -20.63
N ASN A 485 2.33 -14.35 -20.09
CA ASN A 485 2.98 -14.02 -18.81
C ASN A 485 4.50 -13.97 -19.00
N TRP A 486 5.11 -12.86 -18.62
CA TRP A 486 6.56 -12.68 -18.66
C TRP A 486 7.12 -12.38 -17.28
N ILE A 487 8.10 -13.16 -16.84
CA ILE A 487 8.83 -12.92 -15.59
C ILE A 487 10.26 -12.46 -15.86
N PHE A 488 10.65 -11.35 -15.24
CA PHE A 488 12.04 -10.96 -15.02
C PHE A 488 12.37 -11.16 -13.53
N PHE A 489 13.34 -12.02 -13.23
CA PHE A 489 13.73 -12.34 -11.85
C PHE A 489 15.24 -12.17 -11.64
N GLY A 490 15.64 -11.50 -10.56
CA GLY A 490 17.05 -11.33 -10.19
C GLY A 490 17.37 -11.83 -8.78
N ASN A 491 18.48 -12.56 -8.64
CA ASN A 491 19.04 -12.91 -7.32
C ASN A 491 20.58 -13.10 -7.40
N PRO A 492 21.31 -13.36 -6.30
CA PRO A 492 22.76 -13.53 -6.36
C PRO A 492 23.22 -14.69 -7.24
N ASN A 493 22.78 -15.92 -6.95
CA ASN A 493 23.31 -17.13 -7.58
C ASN A 493 22.22 -18.08 -8.07
N PHE A 494 22.41 -18.72 -9.24
CA PHE A 494 21.45 -19.68 -9.79
C PHE A 494 21.21 -20.89 -8.86
N THR A 495 22.27 -21.51 -8.34
CA THR A 495 22.17 -22.75 -7.56
C THR A 495 21.71 -22.54 -6.13
N GLU A 496 21.95 -21.34 -5.57
CA GLU A 496 21.71 -21.06 -4.15
C GLU A 496 20.47 -20.17 -3.93
N ASP A 497 20.06 -19.39 -4.93
CA ASP A 497 19.10 -18.31 -4.73
C ASP A 497 17.89 -18.35 -5.69
N PHE A 498 17.70 -19.43 -6.44
CA PHE A 498 16.53 -19.54 -7.33
C PHE A 498 15.25 -19.92 -6.57
N LEU A 499 14.61 -18.92 -5.98
CA LEU A 499 13.38 -19.07 -5.22
C LEU A 499 12.26 -19.71 -6.06
N TYR A 500 11.65 -20.77 -5.55
CA TYR A 500 10.54 -21.52 -6.18
C TYR A 500 10.87 -22.09 -7.58
N GLN A 501 12.13 -22.41 -7.87
CA GLN A 501 12.60 -22.90 -9.18
C GLN A 501 11.70 -23.97 -9.81
N ILE A 502 11.30 -24.98 -9.03
CA ILE A 502 10.50 -26.11 -9.53
C ILE A 502 9.12 -25.65 -10.02
N GLU A 503 8.46 -24.74 -9.27
CA GLU A 503 7.16 -24.20 -9.66
C GLU A 503 7.25 -23.42 -10.99
N TRP A 504 8.28 -22.58 -11.14
CA TRP A 504 8.49 -21.83 -12.38
C TRP A 504 8.71 -22.74 -13.58
N GLN A 505 9.51 -23.80 -13.43
CA GLN A 505 9.73 -24.79 -14.48
C GLN A 505 8.43 -25.51 -14.87
N GLN A 506 7.56 -25.80 -13.89
CA GLN A 506 6.26 -26.39 -14.16
C GLN A 506 5.35 -25.44 -14.94
N TYR A 507 5.27 -24.16 -14.56
CA TYR A 507 4.47 -23.17 -15.28
C TYR A 507 4.98 -22.92 -16.71
N ILE A 508 6.30 -22.93 -16.93
CA ILE A 508 6.89 -22.87 -18.28
C ILE A 508 6.49 -24.12 -19.09
N LYS A 509 6.62 -25.32 -18.52
CA LYS A 509 6.24 -26.58 -19.19
C LYS A 509 4.76 -26.65 -19.54
N LYS A 510 3.89 -26.11 -18.68
CA LYS A 510 2.43 -25.98 -18.94
C LYS A 510 2.11 -24.92 -20.01
N GLY A 511 3.07 -24.07 -20.38
CA GLY A 511 2.85 -22.94 -21.29
C GLY A 511 2.14 -21.75 -20.65
N LEU A 512 1.98 -21.73 -19.32
CA LEU A 512 1.41 -20.59 -18.60
C LEU A 512 2.39 -19.41 -18.63
N ILE A 513 3.66 -19.66 -18.35
CA ILE A 513 4.71 -18.65 -18.50
C ILE A 513 5.19 -18.67 -19.95
N THR A 514 5.00 -17.55 -20.63
CA THR A 514 5.44 -17.36 -22.02
C THR A 514 6.95 -17.16 -22.08
N ASN A 515 7.46 -16.23 -21.25
CA ASN A 515 8.88 -15.89 -21.19
C ASN A 515 9.34 -15.78 -19.73
N MET A 516 10.55 -16.27 -19.43
CA MET A 516 11.21 -16.04 -18.14
C MET A 516 12.68 -15.71 -18.35
N ASN A 517 13.09 -14.53 -17.87
CA ASN A 517 14.47 -14.09 -17.92
C ASN A 517 15.02 -13.90 -16.51
N VAL A 518 16.15 -14.54 -16.24
CA VAL A 518 16.80 -14.53 -14.95
C VAL A 518 18.10 -13.73 -15.00
N ALA A 519 18.42 -13.04 -13.90
CA ALA A 519 19.63 -12.25 -13.72
C ALA A 519 20.36 -12.66 -12.43
N TRP A 520 21.55 -13.24 -12.58
CA TRP A 520 22.37 -13.70 -11.46
C TRP A 520 23.49 -12.70 -11.19
N SER A 521 23.45 -12.00 -10.07
CA SER A 521 24.41 -10.91 -9.79
C SER A 521 25.79 -11.40 -9.31
N ARG A 522 26.01 -12.71 -9.12
CA ARG A 522 27.24 -13.27 -8.54
C ARG A 522 27.74 -14.56 -9.21
N ASP A 523 27.12 -15.02 -10.29
CA ASP A 523 27.60 -16.20 -11.02
C ASP A 523 28.75 -15.87 -12.00
N GLN A 524 29.02 -14.58 -12.21
CA GLN A 524 30.11 -14.07 -13.05
C GLN A 524 30.76 -12.84 -12.42
N GLU A 525 31.91 -12.40 -12.96
CA GLU A 525 32.69 -11.27 -12.44
C GLU A 525 31.92 -9.94 -12.46
N TYR A 526 31.21 -9.67 -13.55
CA TYR A 526 30.40 -8.45 -13.68
C TYR A 526 28.99 -8.64 -13.08
N LYS A 527 28.41 -7.56 -12.55
CA LYS A 527 27.06 -7.59 -12.01
C LYS A 527 26.04 -7.60 -13.14
N LEU A 528 25.12 -8.57 -13.10
CA LEU A 528 23.98 -8.68 -14.00
C LEU A 528 22.70 -8.53 -13.18
N TYR A 529 21.86 -7.57 -13.55
CA TYR A 529 20.59 -7.30 -12.89
C TYR A 529 19.40 -7.37 -13.85
N VAL A 530 18.18 -7.30 -13.31
CA VAL A 530 16.95 -7.41 -14.10
C VAL A 530 16.83 -6.33 -15.16
N GLN A 531 17.27 -5.10 -14.87
CA GLN A 531 17.28 -4.02 -15.85
C GLN A 531 18.19 -4.30 -17.06
N ASP A 532 19.25 -5.08 -16.88
CA ASP A 532 20.15 -5.43 -17.98
C ASP A 532 19.48 -6.45 -18.89
N LYS A 533 18.75 -7.41 -18.31
CA LYS A 533 17.87 -8.32 -19.07
C LYS A 533 16.73 -7.57 -19.76
N MET A 534 16.12 -6.58 -19.12
CA MET A 534 15.09 -5.79 -19.79
C MET A 534 15.64 -5.03 -21.01
N LYS A 535 16.87 -4.51 -20.96
CA LYS A 535 17.50 -3.85 -22.12
C LYS A 535 17.71 -4.82 -23.29
N GLU A 536 18.12 -6.05 -23.00
CA GLU A 536 18.30 -7.12 -24.00
C GLU A 536 17.00 -7.40 -24.77
N TYR A 537 15.87 -7.44 -24.06
CA TYR A 537 14.54 -7.73 -24.63
C TYR A 537 13.68 -6.47 -24.86
N GLY A 538 14.31 -5.30 -24.96
CA GLY A 538 13.59 -4.03 -24.94
C GLY A 538 12.56 -3.86 -26.07
N GLU A 539 12.84 -4.40 -27.26
CA GLU A 539 11.90 -4.34 -28.40
C GLU A 539 10.63 -5.14 -28.12
N GLU A 540 10.77 -6.37 -27.63
CA GLU A 540 9.64 -7.25 -27.34
C GLU A 540 8.83 -6.75 -26.13
N ILE A 541 9.50 -6.19 -25.11
CA ILE A 541 8.82 -5.48 -24.01
C ILE A 541 7.96 -4.35 -24.57
N TRP A 542 8.49 -3.55 -25.50
CA TRP A 542 7.72 -2.49 -26.14
C TRP A 542 6.53 -3.04 -26.94
N CYS A 543 6.69 -4.13 -27.69
CA CYS A 543 5.58 -4.80 -28.37
C CYS A 543 4.46 -5.20 -27.40
N TRP A 544 4.79 -5.82 -26.26
CA TRP A 544 3.79 -6.18 -25.25
C TRP A 544 3.11 -4.95 -24.64
N ILE A 545 3.86 -3.85 -24.42
CA ILE A 545 3.28 -2.58 -23.99
C ILE A 545 2.26 -2.06 -25.03
N GLN A 546 2.54 -2.19 -26.32
CA GLN A 546 1.59 -1.82 -27.38
C GLN A 546 0.38 -2.76 -27.43
N GLU A 547 0.56 -4.06 -27.15
CA GLU A 547 -0.52 -5.06 -27.04
C GLU A 547 -1.44 -4.85 -25.81
N GLY A 548 -1.18 -3.84 -24.97
CA GLY A 548 -2.02 -3.57 -23.81
C GLY A 548 -1.51 -4.18 -22.51
N ALA A 549 -0.28 -4.71 -22.46
CA ALA A 549 0.25 -5.37 -21.27
C ALA A 549 0.20 -4.49 -20.01
N VAL A 550 0.04 -5.14 -18.87
CA VAL A 550 0.19 -4.54 -17.54
C VAL A 550 1.56 -4.91 -16.97
N ILE A 551 2.31 -3.90 -16.53
CA ILE A 551 3.65 -4.04 -15.96
C ILE A 551 3.55 -3.99 -14.44
N TYR A 552 4.20 -4.94 -13.79
CA TYR A 552 4.32 -5.03 -12.34
C TYR A 552 5.78 -5.01 -11.92
N VAL A 553 6.11 -4.20 -10.91
CA VAL A 553 7.46 -4.16 -10.31
C VAL A 553 7.35 -4.43 -8.83
N CYS A 554 8.10 -5.40 -8.31
CA CYS A 554 8.13 -5.71 -6.89
C CYS A 554 9.55 -5.99 -6.38
N GLY A 555 9.89 -5.44 -5.21
CA GLY A 555 11.19 -5.61 -4.56
C GLY A 555 11.75 -4.32 -3.96
N ASN A 556 13.08 -4.18 -3.96
CA ASN A 556 13.76 -3.06 -3.29
C ASN A 556 13.43 -1.70 -3.93
N ALA A 557 12.83 -0.80 -3.15
CA ALA A 557 12.44 0.54 -3.61
C ALA A 557 13.64 1.46 -3.89
N SER A 558 14.68 1.40 -3.06
CA SER A 558 15.78 2.36 -3.08
C SER A 558 16.64 2.32 -4.35
N ASN A 559 16.87 1.12 -4.89
CA ASN A 559 17.77 0.93 -6.04
C ASN A 559 17.03 0.29 -7.23
N MET A 560 16.51 -0.93 -7.05
CA MET A 560 15.99 -1.75 -8.16
C MET A 560 14.82 -1.07 -8.87
N ALA A 561 13.85 -0.54 -8.12
CA ALA A 561 12.69 0.13 -8.71
C ALA A 561 13.06 1.34 -9.57
N LYS A 562 14.07 2.12 -9.16
CA LYS A 562 14.57 3.29 -9.91
C LYS A 562 15.27 2.88 -11.19
N ASP A 563 16.13 1.86 -11.13
CA ASP A 563 16.84 1.34 -12.29
C ASP A 563 15.90 0.72 -13.33
N VAL A 564 14.87 0.00 -12.86
CA VAL A 564 13.82 -0.56 -13.71
C VAL A 564 13.00 0.54 -14.38
N GLU A 565 12.58 1.57 -13.64
CA GLU A 565 11.85 2.71 -14.20
C GLU A 565 12.66 3.44 -15.26
N ASN A 566 13.94 3.75 -14.97
CA ASN A 566 14.84 4.37 -15.94
C ASN A 566 15.01 3.51 -17.20
N THR A 567 15.04 2.18 -17.02
CA THR A 567 15.15 1.24 -18.15
C THR A 567 13.88 1.21 -18.98
N LEU A 568 12.69 1.23 -18.35
CA LEU A 568 11.41 1.37 -19.06
C LEU A 568 11.35 2.67 -19.85
N LEU A 569 11.76 3.80 -19.25
CA LEU A 569 11.82 5.08 -19.96
C LEU A 569 12.73 5.02 -21.19
N ASN A 570 13.89 4.38 -21.07
CA ASN A 570 14.81 4.19 -22.20
C ASN A 570 14.23 3.28 -23.29
N ILE A 571 13.53 2.20 -22.90
CA ILE A 571 12.83 1.30 -23.83
C ILE A 571 11.74 2.07 -24.59
N ILE A 572 10.89 2.80 -23.87
CA ILE A 572 9.81 3.62 -24.45
C ILE A 572 10.39 4.69 -25.39
N SER A 573 11.49 5.34 -24.98
CA SER A 573 12.14 6.35 -25.80
C SER A 573 12.70 5.76 -27.09
N LYS A 574 13.44 4.66 -26.98
CA LYS A 574 14.12 4.02 -28.11
C LYS A 574 13.14 3.37 -29.10
N TYR A 575 12.22 2.54 -28.63
CA TYR A 575 11.34 1.74 -29.49
C TYR A 575 10.00 2.43 -29.78
N GLY A 576 9.60 3.40 -28.95
CA GLY A 576 8.44 4.25 -29.21
C GLY A 576 8.75 5.51 -30.02
N ASN A 577 10.02 5.75 -30.39
CA ASN A 577 10.47 6.97 -31.07
C ASN A 577 10.02 8.26 -30.34
N MET A 578 10.14 8.27 -29.02
CA MET A 578 9.75 9.38 -28.16
C MET A 578 10.99 9.98 -27.49
N ASN A 579 10.98 11.30 -27.26
CA ASN A 579 11.97 11.92 -26.39
C ASN A 579 11.69 11.55 -24.91
N LEU A 580 12.62 11.89 -24.01
CA LEU A 580 12.50 11.54 -22.59
C LEU A 580 11.25 12.13 -21.93
N GLU A 581 10.88 13.38 -22.27
CA GLU A 581 9.69 14.02 -21.71
C GLU A 581 8.39 13.29 -22.12
N LYS A 582 8.24 12.95 -23.40
CA LYS A 582 7.10 12.16 -23.89
C LYS A 582 7.11 10.74 -23.32
N SER A 583 8.28 10.17 -23.09
CA SER A 583 8.42 8.84 -22.50
C SER A 583 7.97 8.81 -21.03
N ASP A 584 8.32 9.85 -20.24
CA ASP A 584 7.82 9.99 -18.87
C ASP A 584 6.31 10.23 -18.84
N GLU A 585 5.78 11.07 -19.74
CA GLU A 585 4.33 11.27 -19.87
C GLU A 585 3.61 9.97 -20.26
N PHE A 586 4.16 9.19 -21.19
CA PHE A 586 3.62 7.88 -21.58
C PHE A 586 3.62 6.91 -20.40
N LEU A 587 4.73 6.77 -19.68
CA LEU A 587 4.82 5.90 -18.51
C LEU A 587 3.87 6.36 -17.39
N ASN A 588 3.70 7.67 -17.22
CA ASN A 588 2.72 8.23 -16.28
C ASN A 588 1.27 7.91 -16.71
N ASN A 589 0.97 7.97 -18.00
CA ASN A 589 -0.33 7.53 -18.52
C ASN A 589 -0.56 6.03 -18.31
N LEU A 590 0.48 5.19 -18.40
CA LEU A 590 0.36 3.78 -18.02
C LEU A 590 -0.01 3.63 -16.54
N ARG A 591 0.56 4.43 -15.62
CA ARG A 591 0.19 4.40 -14.19
C ARG A 591 -1.28 4.77 -13.98
N LEU A 592 -1.71 5.88 -14.59
CA LEU A 592 -3.09 6.38 -14.46
C LEU A 592 -4.14 5.42 -15.02
N ASN A 593 -3.77 4.64 -16.03
CA ASN A 593 -4.63 3.61 -16.61
C ASN A 593 -4.45 2.24 -15.93
N GLU A 594 -3.81 2.20 -14.76
CA GLU A 594 -3.52 0.96 -14.01
C GLU A 594 -2.72 -0.10 -14.80
N ARG A 595 -1.92 0.33 -15.77
CA ARG A 595 -1.07 -0.53 -16.60
C ARG A 595 0.39 -0.57 -16.17
N TYR A 596 0.78 0.24 -15.19
CA TYR A 596 2.08 0.16 -14.52
C TYR A 596 1.88 0.24 -13.01
N LYS A 597 2.13 -0.87 -12.31
CA LYS A 597 1.86 -1.07 -10.89
C LYS A 597 3.15 -1.42 -10.14
N ARG A 598 3.34 -0.86 -8.95
CA ARG A 598 4.55 -1.10 -8.12
C ARG A 598 4.17 -1.52 -6.70
N ASP A 599 4.82 -2.55 -6.20
CA ASP A 599 4.79 -2.98 -4.79
C ASP A 599 6.24 -3.06 -4.29
N VAL A 600 6.78 -1.92 -3.90
CA VAL A 600 8.21 -1.75 -3.58
C VAL A 600 8.39 -1.27 -2.15
N TYR A 601 9.43 -1.78 -1.48
CA TYR A 601 9.66 -1.61 -0.05
C TYR A 601 11.14 -1.50 0.35
#